data_AF-A0A8S0XFJ9-F1
#
_entry.id   AF-A0A8S0XFJ9-F1
#
_cell.length_a   1.000
_cell.length_b   1.000
_cell.length_c   1.000
_cell.angle_alpha   90.00
_cell.angle_beta   90.00
_cell.angle_gamma   90.00
#
_symmetry.space_group_name_H-M   'P 1'
#
loop_
_entity.id
_entity.type
_entity.pdbx_description
1 polymer ?
#
loop_
_entity_poly.entity_id
_entity_poly.type
_entity_poly.pdbx_seq_one_letter_code
_entity_poly.pdbx_strand_id
1 'polypeptide(L)'
;MHLYLTSNSPWDTTYCTESGQVIYKAESRGLLGPRHITISKVQPARTIELDADGKVPEEALKDAFVEIGKVEWHAIWSAKIRVGDGEEVSVKDFFRKKGWGLYGRGRVFTGPEGKEYVWKMDSIKPKASPLLGLLQH
;
A
#
# COMPACT_ATOMS: atom_id res chain seq x y z
N MET A 1 2.76 11.83 6.37
CA MET A 1 3.67 10.67 6.44
C MET A 1 4.36 10.52 5.10
N HIS A 2 5.69 10.41 5.09
CA HIS A 2 6.48 10.08 3.90
C HIS A 2 6.92 8.63 3.99
N LEU A 3 6.79 7.90 2.88
CA LEU A 3 7.29 6.53 2.76
C LEU A 3 8.46 6.53 1.79
N TYR A 4 9.52 5.83 2.17
CA TYR A 4 10.76 5.67 1.40
C TYR A 4 10.83 4.23 0.91
N LEU A 5 11.34 4.05 -0.31
CA LEU A 5 11.50 2.73 -0.90
C LEU A 5 12.94 2.27 -0.68
N THR A 6 13.12 1.00 -0.33
CA THR A 6 14.44 0.38 -0.21
C THR A 6 15.03 -0.07 -1.56
N SER A 7 14.22 -0.02 -2.63
CA SER A 7 14.64 -0.33 -3.99
C SER A 7 13.97 0.62 -4.99
N ASN A 8 14.48 0.68 -6.22
CA ASN A 8 13.87 1.44 -7.32
C ASN A 8 12.64 0.75 -7.94
N SER A 9 12.24 -0.41 -7.42
CA SER A 9 11.12 -1.20 -7.92
C SER A 9 9.94 -1.08 -6.96
N PRO A 10 8.96 -0.17 -7.18
CA PRO A 10 7.89 0.08 -6.21
C PRO A 10 6.98 -1.14 -5.96
N TRP A 11 6.93 -2.08 -6.89
CA TRP A 11 6.19 -3.34 -6.76
C TRP A 11 7.00 -4.46 -6.11
N ASP A 12 8.28 -4.25 -5.81
CA ASP A 12 9.18 -5.24 -5.22
C ASP A 12 10.18 -4.53 -4.28
N THR A 13 9.66 -4.11 -3.13
CA THR A 13 10.38 -3.23 -2.19
C THR A 13 9.74 -3.23 -0.80
N THR A 14 10.47 -2.75 0.19
CA THR A 14 9.90 -2.35 1.48
C THR A 14 9.71 -0.84 1.52
N TYR A 15 8.58 -0.42 2.10
CA TYR A 15 8.26 0.96 2.37
C TYR A 15 8.55 1.25 3.83
N CYS A 16 9.48 2.17 4.08
CA CYS A 16 9.89 2.54 5.43
C CYS A 16 9.62 4.02 5.73
N THR A 17 9.63 4.36 7.02
CA THR A 17 9.66 5.74 7.50
C THR A 17 11.02 6.39 7.23
N GLU A 18 11.11 7.69 7.45
CA GLU A 18 12.38 8.42 7.40
C GLU A 18 13.45 7.87 8.36
N SER A 19 13.04 7.31 9.50
CA SER A 19 13.93 6.66 10.46
C SER A 19 14.34 5.23 10.06
N GLY A 20 13.90 4.74 8.90
CA GLY A 20 14.20 3.40 8.39
C GLY A 20 13.30 2.29 8.92
N GLN A 21 12.26 2.59 9.73
CA GLN A 21 11.33 1.58 10.21
C GLN A 21 10.45 1.09 9.05
N VAL A 22 10.47 -0.22 8.78
CA VAL A 22 9.62 -0.83 7.74
C VAL A 22 8.15 -0.77 8.17
N ILE A 23 7.26 -0.32 7.28
CA ILE A 23 5.81 -0.24 7.52
C ILE A 23 5.06 -1.18 6.57
N TYR A 24 5.46 -1.21 5.30
CA TYR A 24 4.84 -2.07 4.29
C TYR A 24 5.90 -2.81 3.47
N LYS A 25 5.48 -3.88 2.83
CA LYS A 25 6.25 -4.65 1.87
C LYS A 25 5.39 -4.89 0.63
N ALA A 26 5.93 -4.61 -0.54
CA ALA A 26 5.38 -5.04 -1.82
C ALA A 26 6.25 -6.13 -2.40
N GLU A 27 5.65 -7.24 -2.80
CA GLU A 27 6.36 -8.36 -3.43
C GLU A 27 5.70 -8.68 -4.76
N SER A 28 6.47 -8.57 -5.83
CA SER A 28 6.02 -8.88 -7.18
C SER A 28 6.44 -10.29 -7.56
N ARG A 29 5.47 -11.15 -7.89
CA ARG A 29 5.72 -12.47 -8.47
C ARG A 29 5.32 -12.47 -9.95
N GLY A 30 6.23 -12.95 -10.80
CA GLY A 30 6.02 -13.18 -12.24
C GLY A 30 6.97 -12.40 -13.16
N LEU A 31 7.65 -13.13 -14.06
CA LEU A 31 8.42 -12.56 -15.18
C LEU A 31 7.65 -12.60 -16.52
N LEU A 32 6.73 -13.56 -16.68
CA LEU A 32 5.98 -13.80 -17.92
C LEU A 32 4.47 -13.85 -17.58
N GLY A 33 3.68 -12.99 -18.22
CA GLY A 33 2.24 -12.86 -17.97
C GLY A 33 1.86 -11.77 -16.96
N PRO A 34 0.63 -11.80 -16.40
CA PRO A 34 0.19 -10.87 -15.37
C PRO A 34 1.11 -10.84 -14.16
N ARG A 35 1.49 -9.62 -13.74
CA ARG A 35 2.32 -9.43 -12.55
C ARG A 35 1.42 -9.38 -11.33
N HIS A 36 1.66 -10.29 -10.39
CA HIS A 36 0.91 -10.34 -9.14
C HIS A 36 1.73 -9.68 -8.05
N ILE A 37 1.19 -8.63 -7.44
CA ILE A 37 1.86 -7.87 -6.40
C ILE A 37 1.09 -8.08 -5.12
N THR A 38 1.75 -8.64 -4.11
CA THR A 38 1.20 -8.75 -2.75
C THR A 38 1.67 -7.55 -1.94
N ILE A 39 0.73 -6.89 -1.27
CA ILE A 39 1.02 -5.80 -0.33
C ILE A 39 0.80 -6.32 1.08
N SER A 40 1.83 -6.25 1.91
CA SER A 40 1.78 -6.68 3.30
C SER A 40 2.17 -5.53 4.23
N LYS A 41 1.59 -5.51 5.43
CA LYS A 41 1.89 -4.54 6.48
C LYS A 41 2.66 -5.23 7.61
N VAL A 42 3.62 -4.54 8.19
CA VAL A 42 4.29 -5.03 9.40
C VAL A 42 3.26 -5.15 10.53
N GLN A 43 3.27 -6.29 11.20
CA GLN A 43 2.59 -6.51 12.46
C GLN A 43 3.60 -6.17 13.56
N PRO A 44 3.27 -5.25 14.48
CA PRO A 44 4.14 -4.99 15.62
C PRO A 44 4.44 -6.29 16.34
N ALA A 45 5.72 -6.51 16.69
CA ALA A 45 6.09 -7.65 17.52
C ALA A 45 5.19 -7.64 18.76
N ARG A 46 4.48 -8.76 18.99
CA ARG A 46 3.79 -8.98 20.25
C ARG A 46 4.83 -8.93 21.37
N THR A 47 4.40 -8.59 22.58
CA THR A 47 5.25 -8.61 23.78
C THR A 47 6.16 -9.84 23.73
N ILE A 48 7.47 -9.59 23.67
CA ILE A 48 8.46 -10.64 23.52
C ILE A 48 8.48 -11.41 24.85
N GLU A 49 7.82 -12.57 24.87
CA GLU A 49 8.00 -13.52 25.95
C GLU A 49 9.36 -14.16 25.77
N LEU A 50 10.20 -14.05 26.80
CA LEU A 50 11.50 -14.71 26.82
C LEU A 50 11.26 -16.23 26.84
N ASP A 51 12.11 -16.97 26.14
CA ASP A 51 12.12 -18.42 26.26
C ASP A 51 12.56 -18.87 27.68
N ALA A 52 12.52 -20.18 27.92
CA ALA A 52 12.90 -20.76 29.22
C ALA A 52 14.33 -20.41 29.66
N ASP A 53 15.20 -20.00 28.72
CA ASP A 53 16.60 -19.61 28.96
C ASP A 53 16.77 -18.08 29.08
N GLY A 54 15.67 -17.32 29.08
CA GLY A 54 15.70 -15.86 29.19
C GLY A 54 16.13 -15.15 27.90
N LYS A 55 16.11 -15.84 26.74
CA LYS A 55 16.45 -15.27 25.44
C LYS A 55 15.20 -14.89 24.67
N VAL A 56 15.35 -13.91 23.78
CA VAL A 56 14.31 -13.55 22.82
C VAL A 56 14.24 -14.66 21.76
N PRO A 57 13.07 -15.29 21.54
CA PRO A 57 12.92 -16.26 20.46
C PRO A 57 13.29 -15.64 19.12
N GLU A 58 14.08 -16.35 18.30
CA GLU A 58 14.53 -15.83 17.00
C GLU A 58 13.34 -15.51 16.08
N GLU A 59 12.23 -16.22 16.26
CA GLU A 59 10.97 -16.01 15.55
C GLU A 59 10.29 -14.70 15.98
N ALA A 60 10.48 -14.26 17.23
CA ALA A 60 9.98 -12.98 17.73
C ALA A 60 10.78 -11.79 17.20
N LEU A 61 12.01 -12.04 16.71
CA LEU A 61 12.85 -11.04 16.03
C LEU A 61 12.50 -10.86 14.55
N LYS A 62 11.72 -11.79 13.96
CA LYS A 62 11.30 -11.70 12.56
C LYS A 62 10.07 -10.82 12.46
N ASP A 63 10.17 -9.72 11.72
CA ASP A 63 9.03 -8.88 11.38
C ASP A 63 7.92 -9.75 10.77
N ALA A 64 6.81 -9.90 11.49
CA ALA A 64 5.63 -10.58 10.98
C ALA A 64 4.94 -9.64 9.98
N PHE A 65 4.71 -10.11 8.76
CA PHE A 65 4.00 -9.35 7.74
C PHE A 65 2.62 -9.97 7.52
N VAL A 66 1.58 -9.15 7.59
CA VAL A 66 0.21 -9.55 7.29
C VAL A 66 -0.15 -9.02 5.91
N GLU A 67 -0.64 -9.89 5.03
CA GLU A 67 -1.17 -9.48 3.73
C GLU A 67 -2.37 -8.54 3.95
N ILE A 68 -2.32 -7.36 3.34
CA ILE A 68 -3.40 -6.36 3.40
C ILE A 68 -4.00 -6.06 2.03
N GLY A 69 -3.48 -6.68 0.97
CA GLY A 69 -4.04 -6.50 -0.36
C GLY A 69 -3.21 -7.13 -1.46
N LYS A 70 -3.79 -7.16 -2.65
CA LYS A 70 -3.18 -7.68 -3.88
C LYS A 70 -3.48 -6.76 -5.05
N VAL A 71 -2.54 -6.69 -5.98
CA VAL A 71 -2.70 -6.04 -7.27
C VAL A 71 -2.34 -7.06 -8.36
N GLU A 72 -3.29 -7.32 -9.25
CA GLU A 72 -3.04 -8.05 -10.49
C GLU A 72 -2.81 -7.00 -11.57
N TRP A 73 -1.56 -6.86 -12.01
CA TRP A 73 -1.18 -5.92 -13.06
C TRP A 73 -1.06 -6.60 -14.41
N HIS A 74 -1.52 -5.89 -15.42
CA HIS A 74 -1.59 -6.37 -16.79
C HIS A 74 -1.05 -5.32 -17.74
N ALA A 75 -0.33 -5.76 -18.78
CA ALA A 75 0.29 -4.85 -19.73
C ALA A 75 -0.74 -4.17 -20.66
N ILE A 76 -1.87 -4.83 -20.93
CA ILE A 76 -2.82 -4.41 -21.98
C ILE A 76 -4.21 -4.11 -21.40
N TRP A 77 -4.64 -4.84 -20.37
CA TRP A 77 -5.97 -4.68 -19.78
C TRP A 77 -5.93 -4.00 -18.41
N SER A 78 -7.10 -3.67 -17.87
CA SER A 78 -7.18 -2.97 -16.58
C SER A 78 -6.62 -3.85 -15.48
N ALA A 79 -5.71 -3.29 -14.67
CA ALA A 79 -5.27 -3.91 -13.45
C ALA A 79 -6.46 -4.16 -12.51
N LYS A 80 -6.33 -5.15 -11.63
CA LYS A 80 -7.31 -5.43 -10.58
C LYS A 80 -6.67 -5.27 -9.22
N ILE A 81 -7.49 -4.91 -8.23
CA ILE A 81 -7.05 -4.67 -6.86
C ILE A 81 -7.99 -5.39 -5.89
N ARG A 82 -7.40 -5.93 -4.83
CA ARG A 82 -8.10 -6.43 -3.65
C ARG A 82 -7.50 -5.77 -2.42
N VAL A 83 -8.35 -5.23 -1.53
CA VAL A 83 -7.93 -4.60 -0.27
C VAL A 83 -8.48 -5.42 0.89
N GLY A 84 -7.59 -5.84 1.79
CA GLY A 84 -7.90 -6.76 2.89
C GLY A 84 -8.56 -8.04 2.37
N ASP A 85 -9.64 -8.43 3.06
CA ASP A 85 -10.51 -9.55 2.70
C ASP A 85 -11.67 -9.15 1.76
N GLY A 86 -11.62 -7.95 1.18
CA GLY A 86 -12.65 -7.44 0.27
C GLY A 86 -12.67 -8.15 -1.09
N GLU A 87 -13.63 -7.77 -1.93
CA GLU A 87 -13.75 -8.29 -3.28
C GLU A 87 -12.64 -7.76 -4.21
N GLU A 88 -12.30 -8.57 -5.22
CA GLU A 88 -11.44 -8.13 -6.31
C GLU A 88 -12.23 -7.22 -7.25
N VAL A 89 -11.71 -6.02 -7.48
CA VAL A 89 -12.34 -5.01 -8.34
C VAL A 89 -11.34 -4.46 -9.34
N SER A 90 -11.82 -4.05 -10.51
CA SER A 90 -10.95 -3.40 -11.49
C SER A 90 -10.46 -2.05 -10.95
N VAL A 91 -9.21 -1.69 -11.23
CA VAL A 91 -8.65 -0.37 -10.87
C VAL A 91 -9.47 0.77 -11.47
N LYS A 92 -10.12 0.53 -12.62
CA LYS A 92 -10.99 1.51 -13.28
C LYS A 92 -12.26 1.79 -12.46
N ASP A 93 -12.83 0.76 -11.83
CA ASP A 93 -14.05 0.87 -11.04
C ASP A 93 -13.74 1.30 -9.60
N PHE A 94 -12.60 0.85 -9.05
CA PHE A 94 -12.14 1.23 -7.72
C PHE A 94 -11.82 2.73 -7.62
N PHE A 95 -11.14 3.29 -8.63
CA PHE A 95 -10.78 4.71 -8.65
C PHE A 95 -11.71 5.54 -9.51
N ARG A 96 -12.59 6.29 -8.86
CA ARG A 96 -13.40 7.31 -9.54
C ARG A 96 -12.57 8.55 -9.85
N LYS A 97 -12.71 9.12 -11.05
CA LYS A 97 -12.01 10.36 -11.42
C LYS A 97 -12.78 11.58 -10.90
N LYS A 98 -12.12 12.52 -10.22
CA LYS A 98 -12.74 13.77 -9.73
C LYS A 98 -11.78 14.95 -9.87
N GLY A 99 -12.33 16.14 -10.10
CA GLY A 99 -11.59 17.39 -10.23
C GLY A 99 -10.73 17.49 -11.49
N TRP A 100 -9.93 18.54 -11.57
CA TRP A 100 -8.99 18.82 -12.65
C TRP A 100 -7.68 19.37 -12.08
N GLY A 101 -6.54 18.97 -12.65
CA GLY A 101 -5.21 19.39 -12.22
C GLY A 101 -4.22 19.32 -13.38
N LEU A 102 -3.05 19.93 -13.21
CA LEU A 102 -2.03 20.05 -14.27
C LEU A 102 -1.58 18.69 -14.83
N TYR A 103 -1.52 17.64 -14.01
CA TYR A 103 -1.17 16.28 -14.45
C TYR A 103 -2.39 15.34 -14.53
N GLY A 104 -3.58 15.92 -14.69
CA GLY A 104 -4.83 15.18 -14.89
C GLY A 104 -5.79 15.24 -13.70
N ARG A 105 -6.86 14.45 -13.78
CA ARG A 105 -7.89 14.38 -12.74
C ARG A 105 -7.38 13.61 -11.52
N GLY A 106 -7.83 13.96 -10.32
CA GLY A 106 -7.57 13.16 -9.12
C GLY A 106 -8.21 11.78 -9.20
N ARG A 107 -7.76 10.85 -8.35
CA ARG A 107 -8.37 9.53 -8.17
C ARG A 107 -9.00 9.46 -6.80
N VAL A 108 -10.30 9.20 -6.74
CA VAL A 108 -11.09 9.07 -5.51
C VAL A 108 -11.33 7.60 -5.24
N PHE A 109 -11.14 7.18 -4.00
CA PHE A 109 -11.44 5.83 -3.54
C PHE A 109 -11.97 5.88 -2.10
N THR A 110 -12.65 4.82 -1.69
CA THR A 110 -13.17 4.68 -0.33
C THR A 110 -12.24 3.76 0.46
N GLY A 111 -11.77 4.23 1.62
CA GLY A 111 -10.97 3.42 2.54
C GLY A 111 -11.83 2.38 3.27
N PRO A 112 -11.21 1.37 3.90
CA PRO A 112 -11.90 0.33 4.67
C PRO A 112 -12.79 0.87 5.81
N GLU A 113 -12.52 2.09 6.29
CA GLU A 113 -13.32 2.80 7.28
C GLU A 113 -14.53 3.55 6.70
N GLY A 114 -14.80 3.41 5.40
CA GLY A 114 -15.91 4.07 4.71
C GLY A 114 -15.67 5.55 4.35
N LYS A 115 -14.46 6.08 4.57
CA LYS A 115 -14.11 7.46 4.23
C LYS A 115 -13.60 7.58 2.79
N GLU A 116 -14.02 8.63 2.09
CA GLU A 116 -13.45 8.94 0.77
C GLU A 116 -12.09 9.63 0.89
N TYR A 117 -11.16 9.19 0.07
CA TYR A 117 -9.82 9.74 -0.09
C TYR A 117 -9.62 10.21 -1.52
N VAL A 118 -8.89 11.31 -1.70
CA VAL A 118 -8.45 11.77 -3.02
C VAL A 118 -6.94 11.62 -3.11
N TRP A 119 -6.51 10.81 -4.07
CA TRP A 119 -5.16 10.86 -4.60
C TRP A 119 -5.08 12.04 -5.57
N LYS A 120 -4.40 13.11 -5.14
CA LYS A 120 -4.12 14.29 -5.95
C LYS A 120 -2.96 14.01 -6.90
N MET A 121 -3.20 14.23 -8.18
CA MET A 121 -2.18 14.17 -9.23
C MET A 121 -1.74 15.59 -9.62
N ASP A 122 -1.53 16.45 -8.63
CA ASP A 122 -1.18 17.87 -8.80
C ASP A 122 0.32 18.14 -8.77
N SER A 123 1.14 17.15 -8.42
CA SER A 123 2.60 17.26 -8.39
C SER A 123 3.29 15.91 -8.63
N ILE A 124 4.61 15.95 -8.90
CA ILE A 124 5.46 14.76 -9.07
C ILE A 124 5.43 13.85 -7.82
N LYS A 125 5.15 14.42 -6.64
CA LYS A 125 5.01 13.68 -5.38
C LYS A 125 3.52 13.49 -5.06
N PRO A 126 2.96 12.29 -5.32
CA PRO A 126 1.55 12.06 -5.07
C PRO A 126 1.20 12.26 -3.59
N LYS A 127 0.03 12.86 -3.32
CA LYS A 127 -0.52 13.05 -1.97
C LYS A 127 -1.92 12.46 -1.90
N ALA A 128 -2.19 11.72 -0.82
CA ALA A 128 -3.53 11.26 -0.47
C ALA A 128 -4.04 12.04 0.75
N SER A 129 -5.29 12.49 0.69
CA SER A 129 -5.93 13.24 1.78
C SER A 129 -7.42 12.91 1.87
N PRO A 130 -8.04 12.94 3.08
CA PRO A 130 -9.48 12.79 3.24
C PRO A 130 -10.25 13.82 2.41
N LEU A 131 -11.35 13.40 1.77
CA LEU A 131 -12.11 14.25 0.86
C LEU A 131 -12.82 15.41 1.59
N LEU A 132 -13.17 15.23 2.87
CA LEU A 132 -13.78 16.25 3.73
C LEU A 132 -12.85 17.43 4.07
N GLY A 133 -11.53 17.31 3.85
CA GLY A 133 -10.56 18.39 4.07
C GLY A 133 -10.34 19.32 2.87
N LEU A 134 -11.13 19.19 1.79
CA LEU A 134 -10.89 19.88 0.51
C LEU A 134 -11.73 21.15 0.30
N LEU A 135 -12.44 21.65 1.33
CA LEU A 135 -13.29 22.85 1.23
C LEU A 135 -12.64 24.14 1.78
N GLN A 136 -11.33 24.16 2.05
CA GLN A 136 -10.64 25.39 2.43
C GLN A 136 -9.35 25.51 1.63
N HIS A 137 -9.41 26.31 0.56
CA HIS A 137 -8.42 27.28 0.06
C HIS A 137 -8.80 27.73 -1.35
#